data_AF-A0A3M2XJC7-F1
#
_entry.id   AF-A0A3M2XJC7-F1
#
_cell.length_a   1.000
_cell.length_b   1.000
_cell.length_c   1.000
_cell.angle_alpha   90.00
_cell.angle_beta   90.00
_cell.angle_gamma   90.00
#
_symmetry.space_group_name_H-M   'P 1'
#
loop_
_entity.id
_entity.type
_entity.pdbx_description
1 polymer ?
#
loop_
_entity_poly.entity_id
_entity_poly.type
_entity_poly.pdbx_seq_one_letter_code
_entity_poly.pdbx_strand_id
1 'polypeptide(L)'
;MEHWFVMNAGKQLGPMDDAAARLIAREAPGAWCWKQGMPDWLPIYQVAQVRAMKKDGVTPFPDPTPDMIQPKPSGLPAQAGPAP
;
A
#
# COMPACT_ATOMS: atom_id res chain seq x y z
N MET A 1 -4.62 15.49 -4.55
CA MET A 1 -4.58 14.13 -5.13
C MET A 1 -3.29 13.51 -4.69
N GLU A 2 -3.36 12.42 -3.94
CA GLU A 2 -2.19 11.67 -3.51
C GLU A 2 -2.00 10.52 -4.50
N HIS A 3 -0.82 10.44 -5.12
CA HIS A 3 -0.51 9.33 -6.01
C HIS A 3 -0.02 8.14 -5.19
N TRP A 4 -0.92 7.19 -4.97
CA TRP A 4 -0.62 5.90 -4.39
C TRP A 4 -0.22 4.90 -5.46
N PHE A 5 0.76 4.09 -5.08
CA PHE A 5 1.24 2.96 -5.85
C PHE A 5 1.14 1.73 -4.96
N VAL A 6 0.66 0.62 -5.52
CA VAL A 6 0.58 -0.66 -4.82
C VAL A 6 1.34 -1.70 -5.63
N MET A 7 2.25 -2.42 -4.98
CA MET A 7 2.89 -3.59 -5.54
C MET A 7 2.16 -4.82 -5.03
N ASN A 8 1.53 -5.56 -5.96
CA ASN A 8 0.86 -6.82 -5.68
C ASN A 8 1.45 -7.92 -6.58
N ALA A 9 2.07 -8.93 -6.00
CA ALA A 9 2.63 -10.11 -6.68
C ALA A 9 3.60 -9.73 -7.82
N GLY A 10 4.45 -8.71 -7.61
CA GLY A 10 5.37 -8.18 -8.63
C GLY A 10 4.72 -7.28 -9.68
N LYS A 11 3.40 -7.06 -9.62
CA LYS A 11 2.67 -6.12 -10.47
C LYS A 11 2.49 -4.79 -9.76
N GLN A 12 2.99 -3.72 -10.37
CA GLN A 12 2.72 -2.36 -9.91
C GLN A 12 1.32 -1.92 -10.37
N LEU A 13 0.57 -1.32 -9.45
CA LEU A 13 -0.73 -0.72 -9.66
C LEU A 13 -0.61 0.77 -9.30
N GLY A 14 -1.22 1.65 -10.11
CA GLY A 14 -1.23 3.09 -9.88
C GLY A 14 -0.58 3.90 -11.02
N PRO A 15 -0.53 5.25 -10.89
CA PRO A 15 -0.96 6.04 -9.74
C PRO A 15 -2.48 5.99 -9.52
N MET A 16 -2.90 5.94 -8.26
CA MET A 16 -4.31 5.95 -7.86
C MET A 16 -4.51 6.78 -6.58
N ASP A 17 -5.75 7.13 -6.25
CA ASP A 17 -6.07 7.84 -5.00
C ASP A 17 -6.18 6.90 -3.80
N ASP A 18 -6.25 7.49 -2.60
CA ASP A 18 -6.32 6.79 -1.31
C ASP A 18 -7.50 5.79 -1.26
N ALA A 19 -8.64 6.14 -1.86
CA ALA A 19 -9.81 5.29 -1.89
C ALA A 19 -9.56 3.98 -2.65
N ALA A 20 -8.85 4.05 -3.79
CA ALA A 20 -8.48 2.88 -4.57
C ALA A 20 -7.42 2.03 -3.85
N ALA A 21 -6.41 2.66 -3.25
CA ALA A 21 -5.41 1.96 -2.44
C ALA A 21 -6.06 1.25 -1.25
N ARG A 22 -7.08 1.84 -0.62
CA ARG A 22 -7.86 1.23 0.46
C ARG A 22 -8.69 0.03 0.02
N LEU A 23 -9.20 0.00 -1.21
CA LEU A 23 -9.83 -1.19 -1.76
C LEU A 23 -8.82 -2.33 -1.91
N ILE A 24 -7.63 -2.03 -2.47
CA ILE A 24 -6.57 -3.03 -2.63
C ILE A 24 -6.06 -3.52 -1.28
N ALA A 25 -5.97 -2.65 -0.27
CA ALA A 25 -5.59 -3.05 1.09
C ALA A 25 -6.53 -4.12 1.69
N ARG A 26 -7.79 -4.11 1.27
CA ARG A 26 -8.81 -5.08 1.71
C ARG A 26 -8.74 -6.38 0.90
N GLU A 27 -8.45 -6.29 -0.39
CA GLU A 27 -8.36 -7.45 -1.29
C GLU A 27 -7.01 -8.18 -1.19
N ALA A 28 -5.93 -7.43 -1.00
CA ALA A 28 -4.55 -7.91 -0.94
C ALA A 28 -3.84 -7.31 0.29
N PRO A 29 -4.14 -7.77 1.52
CA PRO A 29 -3.54 -7.23 2.74
C PRO A 29 -2.01 -7.45 2.83
N GLY A 30 -1.47 -8.41 2.08
CA GLY A 30 -0.03 -8.68 1.98
C GLY A 30 0.71 -7.84 0.93
N ALA A 31 0.02 -6.96 0.21
CA ALA A 31 0.62 -6.07 -0.78
C ALA A 31 1.46 -4.96 -0.12
N TRP A 32 2.31 -4.32 -0.92
CA TRP A 32 3.09 -3.15 -0.51
C TRP A 32 2.49 -1.90 -1.11
N CYS A 33 2.43 -0.83 -0.34
CA CYS A 33 2.01 0.47 -0.85
C CYS A 33 3.12 1.50 -0.68
N TRP A 34 3.12 2.47 -1.58
CA TRP A 34 4.02 3.61 -1.55
C TRP A 34 3.25 4.81 -2.06
N LYS A 35 3.53 5.99 -1.50
CA LYS A 35 3.02 7.24 -2.04
C LYS A 35 4.14 8.24 -2.22
N GLN A 36 3.90 9.23 -3.07
CA GLN A 36 4.80 10.35 -3.24
C GLN A 36 5.13 11.00 -1.88
N GLY A 37 6.42 11.08 -1.56
CA GLY A 37 6.93 11.58 -0.27
C GLY A 37 7.23 10.50 0.77
N MET A 38 6.87 9.22 0.54
CA MET A 38 7.36 8.12 1.37
C MET A 38 8.82 7.76 1.02
N PRO A 39 9.68 7.48 2.02
CA PRO A 39 11.07 7.13 1.77
C PRO A 39 11.22 5.73 1.13
N ASP A 40 10.28 4.83 1.39
CA ASP A 40 10.36 3.42 1.03
C ASP A 40 8.97 2.77 1.02
N TRP A 41 8.83 1.60 0.40
CA TRP A 41 7.58 0.85 0.37
C TRP A 41 7.22 0.35 1.75
N LEU A 42 5.97 0.57 2.15
CA LEU A 42 5.44 0.09 3.41
C LEU A 42 4.37 -0.97 3.16
N PRO A 43 4.27 -2.01 4.00
CA PRO A 43 3.19 -2.97 3.86
C PRO A 43 1.84 -2.27 3.97
N ILE A 44 0.91 -2.61 3.09
CA ILE A 44 -0.34 -1.87 2.95
C ILE A 44 -1.19 -1.92 4.22
N TYR A 45 -1.06 -2.99 5.00
CA TYR A 45 -1.71 -3.15 6.30
C TYR A 45 -1.04 -2.35 7.44
N GLN A 46 0.18 -1.83 7.26
CA GLN A 46 0.82 -0.94 8.24
C GLN A 46 0.46 0.53 8.00
N VAL A 47 0.00 0.88 6.80
CA VAL A 47 -0.32 2.26 6.44
C VAL A 47 -1.75 2.59 6.85
N ALA A 48 -1.89 3.29 7.98
CA ALA A 48 -3.19 3.69 8.54
C ALA A 48 -4.06 4.51 7.57
N GLN A 49 -3.45 5.20 6.61
CA GLN A 49 -4.16 6.03 5.65
C GLN A 49 -4.98 5.21 4.65
N VAL A 50 -4.52 4.00 4.30
CA VAL A 50 -5.22 3.07 3.39
C VAL A 50 -5.80 1.87 4.13
N ARG A 51 -5.33 1.56 5.34
CA ARG A 51 -5.94 0.54 6.20
C ARG A 51 -7.27 1.06 6.74
N ALA A 52 -8.35 0.30 6.54
CA ALA A 52 -9.63 0.61 7.16
C ALA A 52 -9.55 0.45 8.69
N MET A 53 -9.41 1.55 9.42
CA MET A 53 -9.50 1.58 10.88
C MET A 53 -10.91 2.03 11.30
N LYS A 54 -11.51 1.36 12.30
CA LYS A 54 -12.69 1.91 12.98
C LYS A 54 -12.26 3.04 13.92
N LYS A 55 -13.24 3.85 14.35
CA LYS A 55 -13.02 4.96 15.30
C LYS A 55 -12.41 4.50 16.63
N ASP A 56 -12.67 3.25 17.03
CA ASP A 56 -12.08 2.61 18.21
C ASP A 56 -10.65 2.08 18.03
N GLY A 57 -9.99 2.35 16.89
CA GLY A 57 -8.66 1.82 16.59
C GLY A 57 -8.63 0.32 16.24
N VAL A 58 -9.77 -0.37 16.29
CA VAL A 58 -9.91 -1.77 15.90
C VAL A 58 -10.03 -1.88 14.38
N THR A 59 -9.14 -2.65 13.76
CA THR A 59 -9.23 -2.96 12.34
C THR A 59 -10.14 -4.17 12.14
N PRO A 60 -11.15 -4.11 11.25
CA PRO A 60 -12.02 -5.24 11.00
C PRO A 60 -11.31 -6.40 10.27
N PHE A 61 -10.10 -6.15 9.77
CA PHE A 61 -9.26 -7.15 9.13
C PHE A 61 -8.11 -7.54 10.06
N PRO A 62 -7.88 -8.86 10.26
CA PRO A 62 -6.72 -9.34 11.00
C PRO A 62 -5.43 -8.95 10.27
N ASP A 63 -4.32 -8.89 11.01
CA ASP A 63 -3.01 -8.72 10.38
C ASP A 63 -2.71 -9.93 9.47
N PRO A 64 -2.18 -9.71 8.25
CA PRO A 64 -1.85 -10.79 7.34
C PRO A 64 -0.76 -11.68 7.94
N THR A 65 -0.81 -12.97 7.64
CA THR A 65 0.26 -13.89 8.03
C THR A 65 1.55 -13.55 7.27
N PRO A 66 2.74 -13.86 7.82
CA PRO A 66 4.01 -13.60 7.15
C PRO A 66 4.13 -14.22 5.75
N ASP A 67 3.45 -15.35 5.53
CA ASP A 67 3.38 -16.04 4.23
C ASP A 67 2.56 -15.26 3.18
N MET A 68 1.50 -14.56 3.63
CA MET A 68 0.71 -13.68 2.76
C MET A 68 1.45 -12.40 2.41
N ILE A 69 2.39 -11.96 3.25
CA ILE A 69 3.18 -10.76 3.01
C ILE A 69 4.10 -11.02 1.83
N GLN A 70 3.90 -10.23 0.78
CA GLN A 70 4.67 -10.38 -0.43
C GLN A 70 6.11 -9.92 -0.23
N PRO A 71 7.06 -10.37 -1.07
CA PRO A 71 8.42 -9.85 -1.01
C PRO A 71 8.42 -8.34 -1.21
N LYS A 72 9.17 -7.64 -0.37
CA LYS A 72 9.35 -6.20 -0.48
C LYS A 72 9.91 -5.87 -1.88
N PRO A 73 9.30 -4.93 -2.62
CA PRO A 73 9.85 -4.48 -3.88
C PRO A 73 11.21 -3.79 -3.69
N SER A 74 12.17 -4.16 -4.52
CA SER A 74 13.55 -3.69 -4.42
C SER A 74 13.76 -2.26 -4.93
N GLY A 75 12.81 -1.71 -5.70
CA GLY A 75 12.90 -0.38 -6.29
C GLY A 75 11.65 0.45 -6.04
N LEU A 76 11.81 1.78 -5.88
CA LEU A 76 10.70 2.73 -5.86
C LEU A 76 9.85 2.59 -7.13
N PRO A 77 8.55 2.93 -7.07
CA PRO A 77 7.71 2.79 -8.26
C PRO A 77 8.30 3.62 -9.40
N ALA A 78 8.19 3.13 -10.64
CA ALA A 78 8.83 3.76 -11.80
C ALA A 78 8.45 5.25 -12.00
N GLN A 79 7.32 5.68 -11.46
CA GLN A 79 6.80 7.05 -11.51
C GLN A 79 7.10 7.88 -10.24
N ALA A 80 7.89 7.35 -9.30
CA ALA A 80 8.43 8.09 -8.16
C ALA A 80 9.54 9.08 -8.53
N GLY A 81 9.92 9.15 -9.82
CA GLY A 81 10.94 10.06 -10.30
C GLY A 81 10.66 11.50 -9.88
N PRO A 82 11.71 12.31 -9.60
CA PRO A 82 11.53 13.72 -9.29
C PRO A 82 10.77 14.36 -10.44
N ALA A 83 9.64 15.00 -10.12
CA ALA A 83 9.03 15.92 -11.07
C ALA A 83 10.12 16.94 -11.49
N PRO A 84 10.27 17.22 -12.79
CA PRO A 84 11.31 18.12 -13.31
C PRO A 84 11.16 19.55 -12.77
#